data_AF-A0A101UAU5-F1
#
_entry.id   AF-A0A101UAU5-F1
#
_cell.length_a   1.000
_cell.length_b   1.000
_cell.length_c   1.000
_cell.angle_alpha   90.00
_cell.angle_beta   90.00
_cell.angle_gamma   90.00
#
_symmetry.space_group_name_H-M   'P 1'
#
loop_
_entity.id
_entity.type
_entity.pdbx_description
1 polymer ?
#
loop_
_entity_poly.entity_id
_entity_poly.type
_entity_poly.pdbx_seq_one_letter_code
_entity_poly.pdbx_strand_id
1 'polypeptide(L)'
;MDTGLTQYPLYTNPYDKLQIDKDTEFELHAVTLGESEMAAYVSSLSPYAAKLEAYFRLFGVKHKVVGEPIPDVGPRGKVPYITVGDTRISDSQLIIDWLKRTVSDPDTHLTEQQKAVGHAVKRTLEDHLYWIIIYFEFFDQQGFDFIVSQTIGDTSVLPAEIQEAIRVRREDFRKRCYDQGIARYTPAEIFDKAKKDFEAISVILGENRFLLGDTPSSYDATLFGFIQAFYQARGMHPEITDFVRTIPNLSRYVQNIQETWYPELKLAFEPA
;
A
#
# COMPACT_ATOMS: atom_id res chain seq x y z
N MET A 1 3.49 12.82 37.30
CA MET A 1 3.36 14.24 36.91
C MET A 1 2.54 14.24 35.64
N ASP A 2 1.35 14.85 35.67
CA ASP A 2 0.58 15.10 34.45
C ASP A 2 1.35 16.12 33.61
N THR A 3 1.68 15.76 32.38
CA THR A 3 2.53 16.57 31.50
C THR A 3 1.73 17.65 30.78
N GLY A 4 0.39 17.62 30.85
CA GLY A 4 -0.49 18.50 30.07
C GLY A 4 -0.44 18.21 28.55
N LEU A 5 0.29 17.18 28.13
CA LEU A 5 0.40 16.77 26.74
C LEU A 5 -0.78 15.86 26.36
N THR A 6 -1.30 16.04 25.16
CA THR A 6 -2.28 15.13 24.57
C THR A 6 -1.73 13.71 24.55
N GLN A 7 -2.41 12.79 25.24
CA GLN A 7 -2.14 11.37 25.13
C GLN A 7 -2.89 10.81 23.92
N TYR A 8 -2.16 10.22 22.98
CA TYR A 8 -2.77 9.57 21.83
C TYR A 8 -3.23 8.16 22.23
N PRO A 9 -4.46 7.75 21.85
CA PRO A 9 -4.98 6.44 22.20
C PRO A 9 -4.13 5.33 21.57
N LEU A 10 -3.79 4.33 22.38
CA LEU A 10 -3.10 3.13 21.91
C LEU A 10 -4.13 2.01 21.73
N TYR A 11 -3.94 1.21 20.68
CA TYR A 11 -4.70 -0.01 20.45
C TYR A 11 -3.76 -1.21 20.55
N THR A 12 -4.18 -2.27 21.22
CA THR A 12 -3.46 -3.54 21.29
C THR A 12 -4.28 -4.59 20.56
N ASN A 13 -3.67 -5.24 19.57
CA ASN A 13 -4.31 -6.31 18.82
C ASN A 13 -4.63 -7.50 19.76
N PRO A 14 -5.89 -7.97 19.82
CA PRO A 14 -6.32 -9.03 20.72
C PRO A 14 -6.04 -10.44 20.15
N TYR A 15 -4.77 -10.74 19.86
CA TYR A 15 -4.37 -12.00 19.21
C TYR A 15 -4.83 -13.25 19.96
N ASP A 16 -4.91 -13.18 21.28
CA ASP A 16 -5.36 -14.23 22.19
C ASP A 16 -6.84 -14.60 22.02
N LYS A 17 -7.63 -13.71 21.43
CA LYS A 17 -9.06 -13.91 21.19
C LYS A 17 -9.37 -14.56 19.85
N LEU A 18 -8.39 -14.68 18.96
CA LEU A 18 -8.57 -15.33 17.67
C LEU A 18 -8.28 -16.81 17.77
N GLN A 19 -9.28 -17.62 17.43
CA GLN A 19 -9.08 -19.00 17.06
C GLN A 19 -9.25 -19.11 15.55
N ILE A 20 -8.16 -19.44 14.88
CA ILE A 20 -8.12 -19.63 13.44
C ILE A 20 -7.62 -21.03 13.13
N ASP A 21 -8.04 -21.54 11.98
CA ASP A 21 -7.49 -22.72 11.34
C ASP A 21 -7.12 -22.38 9.88
N LYS A 22 -6.60 -23.37 9.15
CA LYS A 22 -6.22 -23.21 7.74
C LYS A 22 -7.38 -22.85 6.80
N ASP A 23 -8.62 -23.05 7.24
CA ASP A 23 -9.82 -22.85 6.44
C ASP A 23 -10.56 -21.56 6.79
N THR A 24 -10.08 -20.82 7.80
CA THR A 24 -10.63 -19.54 8.22
C THR A 24 -10.53 -18.52 7.09
N GLU A 25 -11.67 -17.94 6.72
CA GLU A 25 -11.75 -16.82 5.79
C GLU A 25 -11.74 -15.49 6.56
N PHE A 26 -10.78 -14.64 6.24
CA PHE A 26 -10.65 -13.31 6.85
C PHE A 26 -11.45 -12.26 6.07
N GLU A 27 -12.09 -11.32 6.77
CA GLU A 27 -12.55 -10.10 6.09
C GLU A 27 -11.44 -9.06 6.12
N LEU A 28 -10.94 -8.67 4.95
CA LEU A 28 -9.97 -7.58 4.77
C LEU A 28 -10.72 -6.27 4.59
N HIS A 29 -10.69 -5.42 5.61
CA HIS A 29 -11.35 -4.11 5.57
C HIS A 29 -10.42 -3.06 4.98
N ALA A 30 -10.83 -2.44 3.88
CA ALA A 30 -10.06 -1.43 3.16
C ALA A 30 -10.97 -0.44 2.45
N VAL A 31 -10.44 0.75 2.10
CA VAL A 31 -11.13 1.62 1.14
C VAL A 31 -11.04 0.98 -0.24
N THR A 32 -12.19 0.81 -0.88
CA THR A 32 -12.31 0.23 -2.23
C THR A 32 -12.55 1.33 -3.27
N LEU A 33 -12.34 0.98 -4.54
CA LEU A 33 -12.47 1.89 -5.67
C LEU A 33 -13.88 1.96 -6.27
N GLY A 34 -14.83 1.18 -5.73
CA GLY A 34 -16.20 1.15 -6.23
C GLY A 34 -16.25 0.90 -7.73
N GLU A 35 -16.92 1.80 -8.46
CA GLU A 35 -17.09 1.76 -9.92
C GLU A 35 -15.98 2.48 -10.70
N SER A 36 -14.92 2.94 -10.03
CA SER A 36 -13.79 3.60 -10.69
C SER A 36 -13.09 2.68 -11.70
N GLU A 37 -12.73 3.23 -12.85
CA GLU A 37 -11.95 2.51 -13.87
C GLU A 37 -10.60 2.02 -13.32
N MET A 38 -10.05 2.69 -12.29
CA MET A 38 -8.82 2.25 -11.63
C MET A 38 -8.95 0.87 -10.97
N ALA A 39 -10.16 0.43 -10.62
CA ALA A 39 -10.40 -0.91 -10.08
C ALA A 39 -10.02 -2.03 -11.05
N ALA A 40 -9.91 -1.74 -12.35
CA ALA A 40 -9.43 -2.69 -13.35
C ALA A 40 -7.90 -2.84 -13.37
N TYR A 41 -7.13 -1.95 -12.71
CA TYR A 41 -5.67 -1.88 -12.84
C TYR A 41 -4.94 -2.06 -11.50
N VAL A 42 -5.56 -1.68 -10.38
CA VAL A 42 -4.99 -1.84 -9.03
C VAL A 42 -5.99 -2.50 -8.10
N SER A 43 -5.49 -3.27 -7.14
CA SER A 43 -6.35 -3.89 -6.12
C SER A 43 -6.77 -2.90 -5.03
N SER A 44 -5.95 -1.87 -4.78
CA SER A 44 -6.27 -0.72 -3.95
C SER A 44 -5.37 0.46 -4.29
N LEU A 45 -5.88 1.68 -4.13
CA LEU A 45 -5.04 2.89 -4.12
C LEU A 45 -4.34 3.10 -2.77
N SER A 46 -4.69 2.34 -1.72
CA SER A 46 -3.91 2.29 -0.48
C SER A 46 -2.82 1.22 -0.59
N PRO A 47 -1.52 1.60 -0.59
CA PRO A 47 -0.41 0.65 -0.70
C PRO A 47 -0.41 -0.40 0.42
N TYR A 48 -0.84 -0.03 1.62
CA TYR A 48 -0.92 -0.95 2.75
C TYR A 48 -2.04 -1.98 2.60
N ALA A 49 -3.19 -1.59 2.04
CA ALA A 49 -4.28 -2.53 1.73
C ALA A 49 -3.87 -3.47 0.59
N ALA A 50 -3.29 -2.92 -0.49
CA ALA A 50 -2.76 -3.71 -1.59
C ALA A 50 -1.66 -4.68 -1.13
N LYS A 51 -0.76 -4.25 -0.23
CA LYS A 51 0.25 -5.11 0.41
C LYS A 51 -0.38 -6.28 1.15
N LEU A 52 -1.39 -6.02 1.97
CA LEU A 52 -2.00 -7.06 2.80
C LEU A 52 -2.77 -8.07 1.96
N GLU A 53 -3.52 -7.60 0.95
CA GLU A 53 -4.18 -8.47 -0.02
C GLU A 53 -3.17 -9.29 -0.82
N ALA A 54 -2.05 -8.69 -1.23
CA ALA A 54 -0.97 -9.40 -1.92
C ALA A 54 -0.39 -10.52 -1.07
N TYR A 55 -0.18 -10.28 0.23
CA TYR A 55 0.24 -11.34 1.14
C TYR A 55 -0.78 -12.48 1.18
N PHE A 56 -2.08 -12.15 1.24
CA PHE A 56 -3.13 -13.17 1.28
C PHE A 56 -3.17 -14.00 0.01
N ARG A 57 -3.08 -13.37 -1.16
CA ARG A 57 -3.11 -14.07 -2.45
C ARG A 57 -1.84 -14.90 -2.69
N LEU A 58 -0.66 -14.33 -2.45
CA LEU A 58 0.63 -15.01 -2.64
C LEU A 58 0.74 -16.29 -1.80
N PHE A 59 0.20 -16.28 -0.58
CA PHE A 59 0.36 -17.37 0.38
C PHE A 59 -0.94 -18.11 0.70
N GLY A 60 -1.97 -17.94 -0.13
CA GLY A 60 -3.21 -18.72 -0.05
C GLY A 60 -4.04 -18.50 1.21
N VAL A 61 -3.97 -17.31 1.82
CA VAL A 61 -4.84 -16.94 2.94
C VAL A 61 -6.23 -16.62 2.37
N LYS A 62 -7.23 -17.39 2.79
CA LYS A 62 -8.62 -17.19 2.37
C LYS A 62 -9.12 -15.86 2.91
N HIS A 63 -9.67 -15.03 2.03
CA HIS A 63 -10.15 -13.72 2.42
C HIS A 63 -11.23 -13.22 1.46
N LYS A 64 -11.99 -12.24 1.95
CA LYS A 64 -12.82 -11.35 1.14
C LYS A 64 -12.52 -9.90 1.48
N VAL A 65 -12.61 -9.01 0.51
CA VAL A 65 -12.43 -7.58 0.73
C VAL A 65 -13.76 -6.96 1.14
N VAL A 66 -13.76 -6.20 2.23
CA VAL A 66 -14.90 -5.43 2.73
C VAL A 66 -14.57 -3.94 2.59
N GLY A 67 -15.42 -3.24 1.84
CA GLY A 67 -15.29 -1.81 1.59
C GLY A 67 -15.64 -0.98 2.83
N GLU A 68 -14.71 -0.13 3.25
CA GLU A 68 -14.92 0.84 4.30
C GLU A 68 -15.18 2.24 3.70
N PRO A 69 -16.16 2.99 4.23
CA PRO A 69 -16.56 4.26 3.64
C PRO A 69 -15.52 5.37 3.84
N ILE A 70 -14.72 5.29 4.90
CA ILE A 70 -13.63 6.23 5.18
C ILE A 70 -12.40 5.51 5.77
N PRO A 71 -11.18 6.04 5.58
CA PRO A 71 -9.97 5.38 6.05
C PRO A 71 -9.83 5.26 7.57
N ASP A 72 -10.54 6.08 8.36
CA ASP A 72 -10.26 6.27 9.79
C ASP A 72 -11.13 5.39 10.73
N VAL A 73 -11.88 4.42 10.19
CA VAL A 73 -12.77 3.52 10.97
C VAL A 73 -12.06 2.35 11.64
N GLY A 74 -10.81 2.06 11.25
CA GLY A 74 -10.06 0.92 11.77
C GLY A 74 -9.70 1.06 13.25
N PRO A 75 -9.28 -0.02 13.94
CA PRO A 75 -9.00 0.02 15.38
C PRO A 75 -7.91 1.02 15.80
N ARG A 76 -6.97 1.32 14.91
CA ARG A 76 -5.93 2.36 15.07
C ARG A 76 -6.29 3.70 14.40
N GLY A 77 -7.56 3.91 14.08
CA GLY A 77 -8.00 5.03 13.25
C GLY A 77 -7.48 4.94 11.81
N LYS A 78 -7.19 3.73 11.32
CA LYS A 78 -6.62 3.46 10.00
C LYS A 78 -7.06 2.10 9.44
N VAL A 79 -7.33 2.06 8.14
CA VAL A 79 -7.33 0.86 7.30
C VAL A 79 -5.92 0.61 6.71
N PRO A 80 -5.57 -0.62 6.30
CA PRO A 80 -6.36 -1.84 6.42
C PRO A 80 -6.38 -2.46 7.82
N TYR A 81 -7.39 -3.28 8.08
CA TYR A 81 -7.46 -4.19 9.22
C TYR A 81 -8.21 -5.48 8.81
N ILE A 82 -8.11 -6.54 9.60
CA ILE A 82 -8.86 -7.78 9.36
C ILE A 82 -9.85 -8.10 10.47
N THR A 83 -10.87 -8.88 10.13
CA THR A 83 -11.78 -9.49 11.09
C THR A 83 -11.93 -10.99 10.93
N VAL A 84 -12.19 -11.66 12.07
CA VAL A 84 -12.73 -13.02 12.17
C VAL A 84 -13.78 -12.99 13.28
N GLY A 85 -15.05 -13.14 12.91
CA GLY A 85 -16.16 -12.83 13.81
C GLY A 85 -16.07 -11.39 14.30
N ASP A 86 -16.22 -11.17 15.61
CA ASP A 86 -16.16 -9.82 16.21
C ASP A 86 -14.73 -9.33 16.50
N THR A 87 -13.70 -10.14 16.23
CA THR A 87 -12.32 -9.81 16.59
C THR A 87 -11.65 -9.05 15.46
N ARG A 88 -11.11 -7.86 15.77
CA ARG A 88 -10.40 -6.99 14.81
C ARG A 88 -8.89 -7.01 15.07
N ILE A 89 -8.07 -7.14 14.03
CA ILE A 89 -6.61 -6.97 14.09
C ILE A 89 -6.22 -5.87 13.11
N SER A 90 -5.48 -4.86 13.56
CA SER A 90 -5.06 -3.72 12.75
C SER A 90 -3.54 -3.72 12.50
N ASP A 91 -3.12 -2.89 11.53
CA ASP A 91 -1.77 -2.75 10.99
C ASP A 91 -1.34 -3.91 10.07
N SER A 92 -1.06 -3.58 8.81
CA SER A 92 -0.73 -4.57 7.78
C SER A 92 0.50 -5.42 8.12
N GLN A 93 1.52 -4.86 8.77
CA GLN A 93 2.73 -5.60 9.12
C GLN A 93 2.48 -6.48 10.35
N LEU A 94 1.79 -5.97 11.37
CA LEU A 94 1.45 -6.75 12.55
C LEU A 94 0.55 -7.95 12.20
N ILE A 95 -0.38 -7.78 11.26
CA ILE A 95 -1.23 -8.86 10.73
C ILE A 95 -0.36 -9.92 10.03
N ILE A 96 0.54 -9.49 9.13
CA ILE A 96 1.47 -10.41 8.45
C ILE A 96 2.34 -11.16 9.46
N ASP A 97 2.97 -10.47 10.41
CA ASP A 97 3.84 -11.09 11.42
C ASP A 97 3.07 -12.08 12.31
N TRP A 98 1.80 -11.81 12.60
CA TRP A 98 0.93 -12.76 13.28
C TRP A 98 0.65 -14.00 12.43
N LEU A 99 0.24 -13.83 11.17
CA LEU A 99 -0.01 -14.95 10.24
C LEU A 99 1.22 -15.82 9.99
N LYS A 100 2.41 -15.22 9.91
CA LYS A 100 3.67 -15.95 9.81
C LYS A 100 3.89 -16.91 10.98
N ARG A 101 3.48 -16.50 12.19
CA ARG A 101 3.61 -17.30 13.42
C ARG A 101 2.51 -18.34 13.59
N THR A 102 1.30 -18.06 13.08
CA THR A 102 0.11 -18.89 13.36
C THR A 102 -0.30 -19.79 12.20
N VAL A 103 0.01 -19.43 10.96
CA VAL A 103 -0.38 -20.17 9.75
C VAL A 103 0.83 -20.80 9.09
N SER A 104 1.72 -19.99 8.52
CA SER A 104 2.95 -20.43 7.88
C SER A 104 3.87 -19.24 7.63
N ASP A 105 5.17 -19.41 7.84
CA ASP A 105 6.18 -18.39 7.53
C ASP A 105 6.75 -18.63 6.12
N PRO A 106 6.40 -17.79 5.12
CA PRO A 106 6.88 -17.92 3.76
C PRO A 106 8.34 -17.47 3.59
N ASP A 107 8.99 -16.94 4.63
CA ASP A 107 10.35 -16.40 4.56
C ASP A 107 11.40 -17.40 5.09
N THR A 108 10.99 -18.63 5.39
CA THR A 108 11.87 -19.67 5.97
C THR A 108 12.98 -20.12 5.04
N HIS A 109 12.82 -19.95 3.72
CA HIS A 109 13.86 -20.25 2.72
C HIS A 109 14.90 -19.14 2.57
N LEU A 110 14.67 -17.95 3.15
CA LEU A 110 15.59 -16.82 3.02
C LEU A 110 16.75 -16.92 4.01
N THR A 111 17.95 -16.58 3.54
CA THR A 111 19.11 -16.32 4.40
C THR A 111 18.90 -15.06 5.25
N GLU A 112 19.64 -14.93 6.34
CA GLU A 112 19.58 -13.73 7.19
C GLU A 112 19.98 -12.45 6.43
N GLN A 113 20.91 -12.56 5.48
CA GLN A 113 21.29 -11.46 4.60
C GLN A 113 20.14 -11.07 3.66
N GLN A 114 19.44 -12.03 3.05
CA GLN A 114 18.25 -11.74 2.24
C GLN A 114 17.15 -11.09 3.06
N LYS A 115 16.90 -11.55 4.29
CA LYS A 115 15.93 -10.92 5.20
C LYS A 115 16.33 -9.48 5.55
N ALA A 116 17.60 -9.21 5.79
CA ALA A 116 18.09 -7.86 6.04
C ALA A 116 17.90 -6.93 4.84
N VAL A 117 18.20 -7.41 3.62
CA VAL A 117 17.96 -6.67 2.37
C VAL A 117 16.47 -6.43 2.15
N GLY A 118 15.63 -7.46 2.30
CA GLY A 118 14.18 -7.33 2.21
C GLY A 118 13.61 -6.33 3.20
N HIS A 119 14.13 -6.32 4.43
CA HIS A 119 13.75 -5.34 5.45
C HIS A 119 14.08 -3.91 5.01
N ALA A 120 15.28 -3.68 4.46
CA ALA A 120 15.67 -2.37 3.96
C ALA A 120 14.77 -1.91 2.80
N VAL A 121 14.48 -2.77 1.82
CA VAL A 121 13.54 -2.48 0.73
C VAL A 121 12.15 -2.14 1.26
N LYS A 122 11.65 -2.93 2.22
CA LYS A 122 10.36 -2.66 2.87
C LYS A 122 10.33 -1.28 3.54
N ARG A 123 11.39 -0.89 4.24
CA ARG A 123 11.48 0.45 4.85
C ARG A 123 11.53 1.56 3.80
N THR A 124 12.24 1.37 2.69
CA THR A 124 12.21 2.31 1.56
C THR A 124 10.80 2.50 1.02
N LEU A 125 10.04 1.40 0.84
CA LEU A 125 8.66 1.46 0.36
C LEU A 125 7.73 2.15 1.38
N GLU A 126 7.76 1.71 2.63
CA GLU A 126 6.79 2.10 3.65
C GLU A 126 7.08 3.45 4.31
N ASP A 127 8.35 3.84 4.45
CA ASP A 127 8.74 5.04 5.21
C ASP A 127 9.29 6.16 4.32
N HIS A 128 9.53 5.91 3.02
CA HIS A 128 9.98 6.94 2.07
C HIS A 128 9.06 7.06 0.85
N LEU A 129 8.95 6.02 0.01
CA LEU A 129 8.09 6.05 -1.18
C LEU A 129 6.61 6.27 -0.82
N TYR A 130 6.15 5.76 0.33
CA TYR A 130 4.82 6.08 0.86
C TYR A 130 4.58 7.60 0.96
N TRP A 131 5.54 8.35 1.50
CA TRP A 131 5.39 9.80 1.65
C TRP A 131 5.43 10.53 0.33
N ILE A 132 6.07 9.97 -0.69
CA ILE A 132 5.96 10.46 -2.07
C ILE A 132 4.53 10.27 -2.60
N ILE A 133 3.90 9.11 -2.38
CA ILE A 133 2.48 8.89 -2.72
C ILE A 133 1.60 9.94 -2.02
N ILE A 134 1.75 10.11 -0.70
CA ILE A 134 0.94 11.07 0.07
C ILE A 134 1.19 12.52 -0.37
N TYR A 135 2.41 12.85 -0.79
CA TYR A 135 2.70 14.15 -1.41
C TYR A 135 1.83 14.35 -2.66
N PHE A 136 1.77 13.40 -3.58
CA PHE A 136 0.94 13.55 -4.78
C PHE A 136 -0.56 13.49 -4.47
N GLU A 137 -0.99 12.63 -3.55
CA GLU A 137 -2.40 12.50 -3.19
C GLU A 137 -2.99 13.74 -2.53
N PHE A 138 -2.21 14.53 -1.78
CA PHE A 138 -2.77 15.65 -0.99
C PHE A 138 -2.06 16.99 -1.18
N PHE A 139 -0.76 16.99 -1.48
CA PHE A 139 0.04 18.20 -1.65
C PHE A 139 0.07 18.71 -3.08
N ASP A 140 0.26 17.83 -4.04
CA ASP A 140 0.16 18.18 -5.45
C ASP A 140 -1.30 18.46 -5.85
N GLN A 141 -1.52 19.33 -6.84
CA GLN A 141 -2.87 19.63 -7.32
C GLN A 141 -3.37 18.58 -8.30
N GLN A 142 -2.54 18.17 -9.26
CA GLN A 142 -2.91 17.17 -10.26
C GLN A 142 -3.16 15.80 -9.61
N GLY A 143 -2.27 15.38 -8.71
CA GLY A 143 -2.43 14.13 -7.98
C GLY A 143 -3.65 14.13 -7.06
N PHE A 144 -3.97 15.26 -6.40
CA PHE A 144 -5.18 15.40 -5.59
C PHE A 144 -6.46 15.28 -6.44
N ASP A 145 -6.51 15.99 -7.58
CA ASP A 145 -7.66 15.93 -8.48
C ASP A 145 -7.86 14.51 -9.04
N PHE A 146 -6.75 13.83 -9.34
CA PHE A 146 -6.79 12.42 -9.74
C PHE A 146 -7.36 11.54 -8.63
N ILE A 147 -6.78 11.51 -7.43
CA ILE A 147 -7.23 10.60 -6.36
C ILE A 147 -8.70 10.85 -5.99
N VAL A 148 -9.13 12.12 -5.93
CA VAL A 148 -10.53 12.48 -5.67
C VAL A 148 -11.45 11.97 -6.77
N SER A 149 -11.10 12.17 -8.05
CA SER A 149 -11.91 11.65 -9.18
C SER A 149 -12.05 10.13 -9.14
N GLN A 150 -11.02 9.41 -8.69
CA GLN A 150 -10.99 7.94 -8.67
C GLN A 150 -11.63 7.32 -7.43
N THR A 151 -11.85 8.09 -6.36
CA THR A 151 -12.35 7.55 -5.08
C THR A 151 -13.67 8.16 -4.63
N ILE A 152 -13.91 9.43 -4.97
CA ILE A 152 -15.08 10.19 -4.53
C ILE A 152 -15.94 10.60 -5.74
N GLY A 153 -15.32 10.89 -6.88
CA GLY A 153 -16.00 11.38 -8.08
C GLY A 153 -16.16 12.91 -8.09
N ASP A 154 -17.26 13.40 -8.67
CA ASP A 154 -17.56 14.83 -8.73
C ASP A 154 -17.90 15.38 -7.34
N THR A 155 -17.01 16.18 -6.77
CA THR A 155 -17.21 16.76 -5.44
C THR A 155 -18.20 17.92 -5.42
N SER A 156 -18.50 18.52 -6.58
CA SER A 156 -19.37 19.71 -6.66
C SER A 156 -20.83 19.40 -6.35
N VAL A 157 -21.23 18.14 -6.53
CA VAL A 157 -22.59 17.66 -6.22
C VAL A 157 -22.75 17.17 -4.77
N LEU A 158 -21.66 17.15 -4.00
CA LEU A 158 -21.69 16.70 -2.61
C LEU A 158 -22.23 17.80 -1.68
N PRO A 159 -22.83 17.44 -0.53
CA PRO A 159 -23.17 18.39 0.53
C PRO A 159 -21.97 19.26 0.94
N ALA A 160 -22.23 20.53 1.29
CA ALA A 160 -21.20 21.51 1.62
C ALA A 160 -20.30 21.05 2.79
N GLU A 161 -20.86 20.32 3.75
CA GLU A 161 -20.14 19.77 4.90
C GLU A 161 -19.12 18.69 4.46
N ILE A 162 -19.45 17.92 3.41
CA ILE A 162 -18.55 16.90 2.85
C ILE A 162 -17.45 17.58 2.03
N GLN A 163 -17.77 18.59 1.23
CA GLN A 163 -16.78 19.37 0.51
C GLN A 163 -15.78 20.02 1.47
N GLU A 164 -16.27 20.58 2.57
CA GLU A 164 -15.42 21.15 3.62
C GLU A 164 -14.57 20.08 4.32
N ALA A 165 -15.12 18.91 4.63
CA ALA A 165 -14.36 17.80 5.21
C ALA A 165 -13.21 17.34 4.30
N ILE A 166 -13.44 17.29 2.98
CA ILE A 166 -12.40 16.99 1.99
C ILE A 166 -11.31 18.07 2.01
N ARG A 167 -11.69 19.36 2.02
CA ARG A 167 -10.74 20.48 2.10
C ARG A 167 -9.89 20.45 3.37
N VAL A 168 -10.52 20.23 4.52
CA VAL A 168 -9.85 20.13 5.82
C VAL A 168 -8.89 18.94 5.85
N ARG A 169 -9.33 17.78 5.33
CA ARG A 169 -8.46 16.59 5.22
C ARG A 169 -7.25 16.87 4.35
N ARG A 170 -7.44 17.50 3.18
CA ARG A 170 -6.34 17.86 2.29
C ARG A 170 -5.32 18.74 3.00
N GLU A 171 -5.77 19.78 3.71
CA GLU A 171 -4.87 20.69 4.42
C GLU A 171 -4.11 20.00 5.56
N ASP A 172 -4.76 19.11 6.32
CA ASP A 172 -4.11 18.30 7.34
C ASP A 172 -3.00 17.40 6.74
N PHE A 173 -3.27 16.69 5.64
CA PHE A 173 -2.25 15.87 4.98
C PHE A 173 -1.14 16.70 4.34
N ARG A 174 -1.45 17.87 3.78
CA ARG A 174 -0.43 18.84 3.30
C ARG A 174 0.54 19.22 4.41
N LYS A 175 0.02 19.56 5.59
CA LYS A 175 0.83 19.86 6.78
C LYS A 175 1.68 18.65 7.17
N ARG A 176 1.11 17.44 7.20
CA ARG A 176 1.85 16.20 7.52
C ARG A 176 3.01 15.94 6.57
N CYS A 177 2.85 16.16 5.27
CA CYS A 177 3.95 16.04 4.31
C CYS A 177 5.09 17.02 4.59
N TYR A 178 4.77 18.24 5.05
CA TYR A 178 5.79 19.23 5.43
C TYR A 178 6.48 18.91 6.76
N ASP A 179 5.72 18.42 7.75
CA ASP A 179 6.23 18.00 9.05
C ASP A 179 7.13 16.75 8.91
N GLN A 180 6.74 15.78 8.08
CA GLN A 180 7.56 14.61 7.78
C GLN A 180 8.80 14.97 6.96
N GLY A 181 8.68 15.95 6.05
CA GLY A 181 9.80 16.55 5.33
C GLY A 181 9.75 16.40 3.82
N ILE A 182 8.94 15.50 3.24
CA ILE A 182 8.88 15.31 1.79
C ILE A 182 8.44 16.57 1.04
N ALA A 183 7.51 17.35 1.60
CA ALA A 183 7.03 18.59 0.98
C ALA A 183 8.00 19.78 1.10
N ARG A 184 9.23 19.54 1.56
CA ARG A 184 10.31 20.54 1.56
C ARG A 184 11.15 20.52 0.28
N TYR A 185 10.99 19.48 -0.52
CA TYR A 185 11.70 19.29 -1.78
C TYR A 185 10.86 19.81 -2.94
N THR A 186 11.56 20.22 -4.00
CA THR A 186 10.92 20.53 -5.29
C THR A 186 10.39 19.25 -5.95
N PRO A 187 9.42 19.35 -6.89
CA PRO A 187 8.94 18.18 -7.63
C PRO A 187 10.05 17.39 -8.33
N ALA A 188 11.05 18.06 -8.90
CA ALA A 188 12.20 17.41 -9.55
C ALA A 188 13.09 16.64 -8.56
N GLU A 189 13.28 17.16 -7.34
CA GLU A 189 14.01 16.46 -6.29
C GLU A 189 13.21 15.27 -5.73
N ILE A 190 11.88 15.36 -5.65
CA ILE A 190 11.00 14.25 -5.28
C ILE A 190 11.07 13.15 -6.34
N PHE A 191 11.04 13.51 -7.62
CA PHE A 191 11.24 12.58 -8.73
C PHE A 191 12.61 11.88 -8.64
N ASP A 192 13.71 12.63 -8.47
CA ASP A 192 15.07 12.06 -8.35
C ASP A 192 15.20 11.11 -7.14
N LYS A 193 14.51 11.40 -6.04
CA LYS A 193 14.41 10.51 -4.88
C LYS A 193 13.71 9.19 -5.22
N ALA A 194 12.51 9.26 -5.80
CA ALA A 194 11.77 8.06 -6.21
C ALA A 194 12.59 7.24 -7.23
N LYS A 195 13.23 7.92 -8.19
CA LYS A 195 14.11 7.31 -9.17
C LYS A 195 15.21 6.48 -8.52
N LYS A 196 15.96 7.06 -7.58
CA LYS A 196 17.05 6.36 -6.87
C LYS A 196 16.56 5.13 -6.10
N ASP A 197 15.40 5.22 -5.47
CA ASP A 197 14.81 4.08 -4.78
C ASP A 197 14.44 2.95 -5.73
N PHE A 198 13.80 3.27 -6.86
CA PHE A 198 13.42 2.26 -7.85
C PHE A 198 14.63 1.67 -8.59
N GLU A 199 15.68 2.45 -8.85
CA GLU A 199 16.95 1.94 -9.36
C GLU A 199 17.60 0.98 -8.36
N ALA A 200 17.62 1.31 -7.06
CA ALA A 200 18.13 0.42 -6.03
C ALA A 200 17.30 -0.87 -5.91
N ILE A 201 15.98 -0.78 -5.93
CA ILE A 201 15.09 -1.94 -5.91
C ILE A 201 15.29 -2.81 -7.16
N SER A 202 15.46 -2.19 -8.32
CA SER A 202 15.78 -2.88 -9.58
C SER A 202 17.09 -3.66 -9.50
N VAL A 203 18.14 -3.08 -8.90
CA VAL A 203 19.42 -3.78 -8.67
C VAL A 203 19.25 -4.97 -7.74
N ILE A 204 18.47 -4.82 -6.67
CA ILE A 204 18.21 -5.90 -5.70
C ILE A 204 17.40 -7.03 -6.36
N LEU A 205 16.37 -6.69 -7.13
CA LEU A 205 15.57 -7.64 -7.89
C LEU A 205 16.43 -8.40 -8.91
N GLY A 206 17.29 -7.70 -9.64
CA GLY A 206 18.17 -8.28 -10.66
C GLY A 206 17.38 -9.07 -11.71
N GLU A 207 17.81 -10.31 -11.95
CA GLU A 207 17.14 -11.27 -12.83
C GLU A 207 16.20 -12.24 -12.11
N ASN A 208 16.01 -12.06 -10.79
CA ASN A 208 15.17 -12.96 -10.02
C ASN A 208 13.70 -12.84 -10.40
N ARG A 209 12.97 -13.95 -10.23
CA ARG A 209 11.52 -13.98 -10.44
C ARG A 209 10.77 -13.14 -9.40
N PHE A 210 11.27 -13.12 -8.18
CA PHE A 210 10.78 -12.40 -7.00
C PHE A 210 11.93 -11.60 -6.38
N LEU A 211 11.63 -10.65 -5.50
CA LEU A 211 12.60 -9.68 -4.98
C LEU A 211 13.89 -10.33 -4.43
N LEU A 212 13.78 -11.51 -3.81
CA LEU A 212 14.89 -12.17 -3.13
C LEU A 212 15.19 -13.58 -3.68
N GLY A 213 14.71 -13.93 -4.87
CA GLY A 213 14.99 -15.21 -5.53
C GLY A 213 13.82 -15.76 -6.36
N ASP A 214 13.74 -17.08 -6.49
CA ASP A 214 12.74 -17.76 -7.33
C ASP A 214 11.45 -18.17 -6.61
N THR A 215 11.42 -18.02 -5.28
CA THR A 215 10.24 -18.31 -4.44
C THR A 215 9.78 -17.01 -3.77
N PRO A 216 8.48 -16.66 -3.84
CA PRO A 216 7.98 -15.42 -3.26
C PRO A 216 8.10 -15.42 -1.74
N SER A 217 8.29 -14.24 -1.17
CA SER A 217 8.41 -13.96 0.25
C SER A 217 7.44 -12.87 0.69
N SER A 218 7.32 -12.63 2.00
CA SER A 218 6.49 -11.53 2.52
C SER A 218 6.94 -10.14 2.04
N TYR A 219 8.19 -10.00 1.60
CA TYR A 219 8.71 -8.78 1.00
C TYR A 219 8.14 -8.51 -0.39
N ASP A 220 7.79 -9.56 -1.15
CA ASP A 220 7.14 -9.43 -2.45
C ASP A 220 5.72 -8.87 -2.32
N ALA A 221 5.00 -9.26 -1.26
CA ALA A 221 3.71 -8.64 -0.94
C ALA A 221 3.84 -7.13 -0.70
N THR A 222 4.92 -6.70 -0.04
CA THR A 222 5.19 -5.27 0.18
C THR A 222 5.54 -4.58 -1.14
N LEU A 223 6.49 -5.11 -1.90
CA LEU A 223 6.89 -4.50 -3.18
C LEU A 223 5.71 -4.42 -4.14
N PHE A 224 4.95 -5.50 -4.30
CA PHE A 224 3.80 -5.52 -5.19
C PHE A 224 2.69 -4.57 -4.73
N GLY A 225 2.40 -4.51 -3.43
CA GLY A 225 1.39 -3.59 -2.89
C GLY A 225 1.72 -2.12 -3.16
N PHE A 226 2.99 -1.74 -3.05
CA PHE A 226 3.43 -0.36 -3.24
C PHE A 226 3.68 0.01 -4.71
N ILE A 227 4.27 -0.89 -5.50
CA ILE A 227 4.62 -0.60 -6.89
C ILE A 227 3.38 -0.36 -7.76
N GLN A 228 2.20 -0.89 -7.39
CA GLN A 228 0.94 -0.62 -8.10
C GLN A 228 0.64 0.88 -8.22
N ALA A 229 0.81 1.66 -7.14
CA ALA A 229 0.61 3.11 -7.18
C ALA A 229 1.56 3.76 -8.20
N PHE A 230 2.83 3.37 -8.19
CA PHE A 230 3.85 3.92 -9.07
C PHE A 230 3.76 3.44 -10.52
N TYR A 231 3.26 2.24 -10.77
CA TYR A 231 3.31 1.59 -12.07
C TYR A 231 1.98 1.69 -12.83
N GLN A 232 0.84 1.65 -12.14
CA GLN A 232 -0.48 1.62 -12.76
C GLN A 232 -1.17 2.99 -12.73
N ALA A 233 -1.05 3.74 -11.62
CA ALA A 233 -1.79 4.99 -11.41
C ALA A 233 -1.10 6.22 -12.03
N ARG A 234 -0.87 6.20 -13.35
CA ARG A 234 -0.14 7.27 -14.08
C ARG A 234 -0.69 8.67 -13.82
N GLY A 235 -2.00 8.82 -13.67
CA GLY A 235 -2.63 10.12 -13.42
C GLY A 235 -2.24 10.78 -12.08
N MET A 236 -1.70 10.02 -11.12
CA MET A 236 -1.26 10.54 -9.83
C MET A 236 0.09 11.27 -9.91
N HIS A 237 1.03 10.71 -10.67
CA HIS A 237 2.39 11.23 -10.84
C HIS A 237 2.98 10.74 -12.19
N PRO A 238 2.62 11.38 -13.32
CA PRO A 238 2.98 10.88 -14.64
C PRO A 238 4.48 10.65 -14.84
N GLU A 239 5.32 11.58 -14.36
CA GLU A 239 6.78 11.51 -14.53
C GLU A 239 7.40 10.30 -13.80
N ILE A 240 7.01 10.04 -12.55
CA ILE A 240 7.49 8.88 -11.80
C ILE A 240 6.99 7.59 -12.44
N THR A 241 5.71 7.55 -12.82
CA THR A 241 5.15 6.36 -13.44
C THR A 241 5.85 6.04 -14.76
N ASP A 242 5.98 7.01 -15.65
CA ASP A 242 6.65 6.80 -16.93
C ASP A 242 8.10 6.33 -16.74
N PHE A 243 8.81 6.87 -15.75
CA PHE A 243 10.15 6.40 -15.39
C PHE A 243 10.16 4.94 -14.91
N VAL A 244 9.33 4.57 -13.93
CA VAL A 244 9.31 3.20 -13.39
C VAL A 244 8.98 2.18 -14.49
N ARG A 245 8.11 2.54 -15.42
CA ARG A 245 7.75 1.72 -16.59
C ARG A 245 8.92 1.49 -17.55
N THR A 246 9.95 2.34 -17.52
CA THR A 246 11.16 2.15 -18.33
C THR A 246 12.14 1.13 -17.74
N ILE A 247 11.89 0.63 -16.52
CA ILE A 247 12.75 -0.33 -15.84
C ILE A 247 12.27 -1.77 -16.13
N PRO A 248 12.95 -2.53 -17.02
CA PRO A 248 12.35 -3.75 -17.59
C PRO A 248 12.12 -4.86 -16.57
N ASN A 249 13.03 -5.04 -15.61
CA ASN A 249 12.89 -6.09 -14.61
C ASN A 249 11.75 -5.83 -13.62
N LEU A 250 11.46 -4.57 -13.28
CA LEU A 250 10.28 -4.19 -12.49
C LEU A 250 8.99 -4.44 -13.28
N SER A 251 8.98 -4.12 -14.57
CA SER A 251 7.83 -4.41 -15.43
C SER A 251 7.53 -5.91 -15.49
N ARG A 252 8.56 -6.71 -15.75
CA ARG A 252 8.48 -8.18 -15.70
C ARG A 252 7.96 -8.66 -14.34
N TYR A 253 8.46 -8.13 -13.23
CA TYR A 253 8.01 -8.49 -11.89
C TYR A 253 6.52 -8.24 -11.68
N VAL A 254 6.02 -7.04 -12.06
CA VAL A 254 4.59 -6.71 -11.92
C VAL A 254 3.72 -7.64 -12.76
N GLN A 255 4.09 -7.88 -14.02
CA GLN A 255 3.38 -8.81 -14.91
C GLN A 255 3.30 -10.20 -14.30
N ASN A 256 4.43 -10.73 -13.83
CA ASN A 256 4.54 -12.09 -13.32
C ASN A 256 3.64 -12.32 -12.10
N ILE A 257 3.52 -11.32 -11.21
CA ILE A 257 2.59 -11.39 -10.08
C ILE A 257 1.14 -11.24 -10.53
N GLN A 258 0.85 -10.30 -11.44
CA GLN A 258 -0.51 -10.10 -11.92
C GLN A 258 -1.07 -11.34 -12.64
N GLU A 259 -0.32 -11.92 -13.55
CA GLU A 259 -0.75 -13.12 -14.31
C GLU A 259 -1.07 -14.31 -13.41
N THR A 260 -0.36 -14.45 -12.29
CA THR A 260 -0.50 -15.62 -11.40
C THR A 260 -1.55 -15.40 -10.32
N TRP A 261 -1.59 -14.22 -9.69
CA TRP A 261 -2.40 -13.97 -8.48
C TRP A 261 -3.47 -12.89 -8.64
N TYR A 262 -3.45 -12.14 -9.74
CA TYR A 262 -4.43 -11.09 -10.04
C TYR A 262 -4.86 -11.13 -11.52
N PRO A 263 -5.34 -12.28 -12.04
CA PRO A 263 -5.72 -12.41 -13.45
C PRO A 263 -6.88 -11.47 -13.86
N GLU A 264 -7.60 -10.91 -12.89
CA GLU A 264 -8.63 -9.89 -13.10
C GLU A 264 -8.07 -8.48 -13.33
N LEU A 265 -6.83 -8.19 -12.90
CA LEU A 265 -6.20 -6.89 -13.11
C LEU A 265 -5.58 -6.82 -14.50
N LYS A 266 -5.77 -5.68 -15.15
CA LYS A 266 -5.15 -5.32 -16.42
C LYS A 266 -3.84 -4.57 -16.17
N LEU A 267 -2.94 -4.64 -17.15
CA LEU A 267 -1.81 -3.73 -17.23
C LEU A 267 -2.28 -2.42 -17.86
N ALA A 268 -2.02 -1.29 -17.23
CA ALA A 268 -2.34 0.03 -17.77
C ALA A 268 -1.44 0.44 -18.96
N PHE A 269 -0.48 -0.41 -19.33
CA PHE A 269 0.38 -0.28 -20.49
C PHE A 269 0.97 -1.65 -20.86
N GLU A 270 1.38 -1.81 -22.11
CA GLU A 270 2.15 -2.98 -22.55
C GLU A 270 3.64 -2.69 -22.35
N PRO A 271 4.36 -3.43 -21.48
CA PRO A 271 5.80 -3.29 -21.35
C PRO A 271 6.50 -3.63 -22.65
N ALA A 272 7.48 -2.81 -23.02
CA ALA A 272 8.34 -3.04 -24.17
C ALA A 272 9.27 -4.25 -23.96
#